data_AF-A0A6J7FUY7-F1
#
_entry.id   AF-A0A6J7FUY7-F1
#
_cell.length_a   1.000
_cell.length_b   1.000
_cell.length_c   1.000
_cell.angle_alpha   90.00
_cell.angle_beta   90.00
_cell.angle_gamma   90.00
#
_symmetry.space_group_name_H-M   'P 1'
#
loop_
_entity.id
_entity.type
_entity.pdbx_description
1 polymer ?
#
loop_
_entity_poly.entity_id
_entity_poly.type
_entity_poly.pdbx_seq_one_letter_code
_entity_poly.pdbx_strand_id
1 'polypeptide(L)'
;MTNGVDSSRVAMILAVLERRAGLRLSELDVYVSTVGGVKVSEPSADLAIALAIASAIKDQPISHDVVAFGEISLAGEIRKVNQAVIRQNEAKRLGFTTVIDSNFPQLTKALAAGLKN
;
A
#
# COMPACT_ATOMS: atom_id res chain seq x y z
N MET A 1 2.03 -8.23 14.51
CA MET A 1 3.39 -8.79 14.23
C MET A 1 3.79 -8.41 12.81
N THR A 2 5.07 -8.16 12.55
CA THR A 2 5.56 -7.90 11.18
C THR A 2 6.63 -8.91 10.77
N ASN A 3 6.60 -9.36 9.51
CA ASN A 3 7.63 -10.22 8.94
C ASN A 3 8.02 -9.72 7.54
N GLY A 4 9.31 -9.47 7.31
CA GLY A 4 9.80 -8.95 6.02
C GLY A 4 9.47 -7.48 5.75
N VAL A 5 8.86 -6.76 6.69
CA VAL A 5 8.66 -5.30 6.66
C VAL A 5 9.07 -4.65 7.97
N ASP A 6 9.44 -3.37 7.93
CA ASP A 6 9.77 -2.58 9.11
C ASP A 6 8.53 -2.32 9.99
N SER A 7 8.63 -2.59 11.29
CA SER A 7 7.51 -2.46 12.24
C SER A 7 7.11 -1.00 12.48
N SER A 8 8.08 -0.09 12.52
CA SER A 8 7.82 1.34 12.72
C SER A 8 7.07 1.94 11.54
N ARG A 9 7.44 1.54 10.32
CA ARG A 9 6.76 1.91 9.07
C ARG A 9 5.32 1.39 9.05
N VAL A 10 5.09 0.13 9.44
CA VAL A 10 3.72 -0.41 9.55
C VAL A 10 2.90 0.38 10.58
N ALA A 11 3.46 0.68 11.76
CA ALA A 11 2.77 1.47 12.78
C ALA A 11 2.38 2.87 12.26
N MET A 12 3.27 3.53 11.52
CA MET A 12 2.98 4.81 10.87
C MET A 12 1.84 4.68 9.85
N ILE A 13 1.88 3.67 8.98
CA ILE A 13 0.83 3.43 7.96
C ILE A 13 -0.53 3.19 8.62
N LEU A 14 -0.58 2.41 9.71
CA LEU A 14 -1.81 2.19 10.48
C LEU A 14 -2.38 3.51 11.00
N ALA A 15 -1.53 4.36 11.59
CA ALA A 15 -1.96 5.67 12.08
C ALA A 15 -2.50 6.57 10.96
N VAL A 16 -1.87 6.55 9.78
CA VAL A 16 -2.35 7.34 8.63
C VAL A 16 -3.65 6.80 8.07
N LEU A 17 -3.81 5.47 7.94
CA LEU A 17 -5.07 4.86 7.51
C LEU A 17 -6.22 5.22 8.45
N GLU A 18 -5.99 5.17 9.77
CA GLU A 18 -7.00 5.53 10.75
C GLU A 18 -7.37 7.01 10.68
N ARG A 19 -6.37 7.90 10.67
CA ARG A 19 -6.61 9.36 10.69
C ARG A 19 -7.07 9.96 9.38
N ARG A 20 -6.67 9.39 8.24
CA ARG A 20 -6.92 9.97 6.90
C ARG A 20 -7.96 9.20 6.10
N ALA A 21 -8.11 7.90 6.34
CA ALA A 21 -9.07 7.05 5.63
C ALA A 21 -10.21 6.54 6.52
N GLY A 22 -10.21 6.85 7.82
CA GLY A 22 -11.30 6.51 8.74
C GLY A 22 -11.41 5.01 9.08
N LEU A 23 -10.32 4.26 8.88
CA LEU A 23 -10.28 2.82 9.19
C LEU A 23 -9.94 2.62 10.68
N ARG A 24 -10.88 2.11 11.47
CA ARG A 24 -10.66 1.83 12.90
C ARG A 24 -9.77 0.61 13.08
N LEU A 25 -8.45 0.84 13.16
CA LEU A 25 -7.42 -0.20 13.22
C LEU A 25 -6.81 -0.36 14.62
N SER A 26 -6.89 0.68 15.45
CA SER A 26 -6.34 0.70 16.82
C SER A 26 -6.88 -0.38 17.76
N GLU A 27 -8.04 -0.96 17.48
CA GLU A 27 -8.67 -2.03 18.27
C GLU A 27 -8.43 -3.44 17.68
N LEU A 28 -7.67 -3.54 16.59
CA LEU A 28 -7.46 -4.79 15.86
C LEU A 28 -6.01 -5.26 15.99
N ASP A 29 -5.84 -6.58 16.09
CA ASP A 29 -4.53 -7.20 15.95
C ASP A 29 -4.11 -7.24 14.48
N VAL A 30 -3.12 -6.42 14.13
CA VAL A 30 -2.61 -6.36 12.75
C VAL A 30 -1.35 -7.20 12.57
N TYR A 31 -1.40 -8.08 11.58
CA TYR A 31 -0.29 -8.89 11.12
C TYR A 31 0.04 -8.52 9.67
N VAL A 32 1.29 -8.11 9.42
CA VAL A 32 1.76 -7.75 8.07
C VAL A 32 2.95 -8.62 7.72
N SER A 33 2.91 -9.25 6.55
CA SER A 33 4.02 -10.07 6.08
C SER A 33 4.24 -9.95 4.58
N THR A 34 5.48 -10.15 4.15
CA THR A 34 5.83 -10.39 2.76
C THR A 34 5.75 -11.88 2.42
N VAL A 35 5.47 -12.19 1.16
CA VAL A 35 5.50 -13.55 0.64
C VAL A 35 6.93 -13.94 0.25
N GLY A 36 7.28 -15.23 0.37
CA GLY A 36 8.55 -15.77 -0.13
C GLY A 36 9.79 -15.37 0.68
N GLY A 37 9.61 -14.82 1.89
CA GLY A 37 10.73 -14.41 2.76
C GLY A 37 11.45 -13.13 2.31
N VAL A 38 10.89 -12.40 1.32
CA VAL A 38 11.45 -11.14 0.83
C VAL A 38 11.47 -10.10 1.95
N LYS A 39 12.56 -9.33 2.08
CA LYS A 39 12.61 -8.20 3.01
C LYS A 39 12.48 -6.90 2.24
N VAL A 40 11.53 -6.07 2.63
CA VAL A 40 11.24 -4.77 2.01
C VAL A 40 11.43 -3.67 3.05
N SER A 41 12.42 -2.82 2.81
CA SER A 41 12.78 -1.70 3.70
C SER A 41 12.60 -0.33 3.07
N GLU A 42 12.21 -0.28 1.78
CA GLU A 42 12.12 0.98 1.04
C GLU A 42 10.75 1.67 1.18
N PRO A 43 10.69 3.02 1.11
CA PRO A 43 9.44 3.76 1.22
C PRO A 43 8.41 3.47 0.14
N SER A 44 8.83 2.96 -1.03
CA SER A 44 7.89 2.69 -2.12
C SER A 44 6.88 1.57 -1.83
N ALA A 45 7.10 0.80 -0.77
CA ALA A 45 6.18 -0.25 -0.34
C ALA A 45 5.00 0.26 0.51
N ASP A 46 5.04 1.51 0.99
CA ASP A 46 4.03 2.01 1.93
C ASP A 46 2.62 1.89 1.37
N LEU A 47 2.42 2.28 0.10
CA LEU A 47 1.11 2.21 -0.55
C LEU A 47 0.61 0.77 -0.74
N ALA A 48 1.49 -0.17 -1.07
CA ALA A 48 1.11 -1.57 -1.20
C ALA A 48 0.69 -2.17 0.15
N ILE A 49 1.43 -1.86 1.22
CA ILE A 49 1.10 -2.26 2.60
C ILE A 49 -0.24 -1.65 3.02
N ALA A 50 -0.46 -0.36 2.74
CA ALA A 50 -1.70 0.32 3.08
C ALA A 50 -2.91 -0.28 2.38
N LEU A 51 -2.79 -0.61 1.09
CA LEU A 51 -3.83 -1.30 0.33
C LEU A 51 -4.11 -2.69 0.90
N ALA A 52 -3.08 -3.47 1.24
CA ALA A 52 -3.24 -4.80 1.82
C ALA A 52 -3.99 -4.75 3.17
N ILE A 53 -3.65 -3.79 4.05
CA ILE A 53 -4.35 -3.60 5.33
C ILE A 53 -5.79 -3.16 5.09
N ALA A 54 -6.02 -2.21 4.18
CA ALA A 54 -7.35 -1.72 3.86
C ALA A 54 -8.25 -2.82 3.25
N SER A 55 -7.67 -3.69 2.43
CA SER A 55 -8.33 -4.89 1.88
C SER A 55 -8.75 -5.84 3.01
N ALA A 56 -7.86 -6.13 3.95
CA ALA A 56 -8.12 -7.04 5.06
C ALA A 56 -9.25 -6.55 5.98
N ILE A 57 -9.24 -5.29 6.41
CA ILE A 57 -10.28 -4.76 7.30
C ILE A 57 -11.64 -4.60 6.59
N LYS A 58 -11.64 -4.37 5.27
CA LYS A 58 -12.87 -4.24 4.49
C LYS A 58 -13.43 -5.56 3.96
N ASP A 59 -12.71 -6.67 4.17
CA ASP A 59 -13.01 -7.97 3.59
C ASP A 59 -13.27 -7.91 2.08
N GLN A 60 -12.43 -7.12 1.38
CA GLN A 60 -12.58 -6.88 -0.05
C GLN A 60 -11.25 -7.18 -0.76
N PRO A 61 -11.20 -8.19 -1.67
CA PRO A 61 -9.97 -8.54 -2.36
C PRO A 61 -9.55 -7.43 -3.33
N ILE A 62 -8.23 -7.27 -3.47
CA ILE A 62 -7.64 -6.46 -4.54
C ILE A 62 -7.53 -7.34 -5.79
N SER A 63 -7.90 -6.81 -6.95
CA SER A 63 -7.75 -7.51 -8.22
C SER A 63 -6.30 -7.92 -8.49
N HIS A 64 -6.13 -9.09 -9.14
CA HIS A 64 -4.81 -9.68 -9.43
C HIS A 64 -4.01 -8.90 -10.47
N ASP A 65 -4.67 -8.02 -11.24
CA ASP A 65 -4.05 -7.17 -12.26
C ASP A 65 -3.62 -5.79 -11.72
N VAL A 66 -3.76 -5.58 -10.41
CA VAL A 66 -3.34 -4.36 -9.70
C VAL A 66 -1.94 -4.54 -9.10
N VAL A 67 -1.10 -3.53 -9.31
CA VAL A 67 0.14 -3.34 -8.56
C VAL A 67 0.19 -1.95 -7.96
N ALA A 68 0.82 -1.80 -6.80
CA ALA A 68 0.94 -0.52 -6.13
C ALA A 68 2.35 -0.22 -5.64
N PHE A 69 2.76 1.04 -5.75
CA PHE A 69 3.98 1.55 -5.12
C PHE A 69 3.89 3.06 -4.88
N GLY A 70 4.45 3.53 -3.79
CA GLY A 70 4.41 4.94 -3.39
C GLY A 70 4.74 5.08 -1.92
N GLU A 71 5.31 6.23 -1.57
CA GLU A 71 5.58 6.59 -0.17
C GLU A 71 4.36 7.34 0.40
N ILE A 72 3.97 7.02 1.62
CA ILE A 72 2.83 7.66 2.30
C ILE A 72 3.36 8.73 3.26
N SER A 73 2.87 9.96 3.12
CA SER A 73 3.11 11.00 4.11
C SER A 73 2.12 10.91 5.29
N LEU A 74 2.46 11.52 6.43
CA LEU A 74 1.54 11.65 7.58
C LEU A 74 0.25 12.44 7.26
N ALA A 75 0.27 13.24 6.19
CA ALA A 75 -0.91 13.94 5.69
C ALA A 75 -1.83 13.04 4.84
N GLY A 76 -1.40 11.82 4.53
CA GLY A 76 -2.11 10.90 3.63
C GLY A 76 -1.85 11.19 2.16
N GLU A 77 -0.76 11.87 1.82
CA GLU A 77 -0.35 12.09 0.43
C GLU A 77 0.48 10.91 -0.08
N ILE A 78 0.34 10.60 -1.37
CA ILE A 78 1.19 9.61 -2.04
C ILE A 78 2.31 10.33 -2.77
N ARG A 79 3.55 10.15 -2.31
CA ARG A 79 4.74 10.79 -2.86
C ARG A 79 5.38 9.93 -3.95
N LYS A 80 6.04 10.61 -4.89
CA LYS A 80 6.86 9.96 -5.92
C LYS A 80 8.02 9.20 -5.27
N VAL A 81 8.40 8.08 -5.89
CA VAL A 81 9.50 7.23 -5.43
C VAL A 81 10.57 7.10 -6.51
N ASN A 82 11.75 6.65 -6.10
CA ASN A 82 12.83 6.38 -7.04
C ASN A 82 12.42 5.30 -8.05
N GLN A 83 12.89 5.49 -9.29
CA GLN A 83 12.71 4.53 -10.39
C GLN A 83 11.24 4.25 -10.76
N ALA A 84 10.32 5.20 -10.54
CA ALA A 84 8.89 5.02 -10.81
C ALA A 84 8.61 4.53 -12.24
N VAL A 85 9.28 5.10 -13.26
CA VAL A 85 9.11 4.68 -14.66
C VAL A 85 9.56 3.23 -14.89
N ILE A 86 10.66 2.81 -14.25
CA ILE A 86 11.15 1.42 -14.35
C ILE A 86 10.14 0.47 -13.71
N ARG A 87 9.60 0.81 -12.53
CA ARG A 87 8.55 0.03 -11.85
C ARG A 87 7.28 -0.09 -12.70
N GLN A 88 6.84 1.00 -13.33
CA GLN A 88 5.68 1.00 -14.24
C GLN A 88 5.91 0.11 -15.46
N ASN A 89 7.09 0.18 -16.07
CA ASN A 89 7.42 -0.64 -17.23
C ASN A 89 7.51 -2.12 -16.87
N GLU A 90 8.08 -2.44 -15.70
CA GLU A 90 8.15 -3.81 -15.20
C GLU A 90 6.76 -4.37 -14.87
N ALA A 91 5.90 -3.57 -14.24
CA ALA A 91 4.51 -3.92 -13.99
C ALA A 91 3.78 -4.31 -15.29
N LYS A 92 3.91 -3.48 -16.34
CA LYS A 92 3.34 -3.76 -17.66
C LYS A 92 3.94 -5.03 -18.27
N ARG A 93 5.25 -5.21 -18.17
CA ARG A 93 5.94 -6.40 -18.69
C ARG A 93 5.43 -7.70 -18.03
N LEU A 94 5.09 -7.65 -16.76
CA LEU A 94 4.53 -8.76 -15.98
C LEU A 94 3.01 -8.95 -16.17
N GLY A 95 2.34 -8.07 -16.93
CA GLY A 95 0.92 -8.20 -17.25
C GLY A 95 -0.04 -7.46 -16.30
N PHE A 96 0.47 -6.64 -15.38
CA PHE A 96 -0.39 -5.77 -14.57
C PHE A 96 -1.00 -4.67 -15.45
N THR A 97 -2.33 -4.50 -15.37
CA THR A 97 -3.09 -3.52 -16.16
C THR A 97 -3.33 -2.23 -15.38
N THR A 98 -3.33 -2.33 -14.04
CA THR A 98 -3.64 -1.22 -13.14
C THR A 98 -2.44 -0.94 -12.25
N VAL A 99 -1.89 0.26 -12.37
CA VAL A 99 -0.80 0.74 -11.52
C VAL A 99 -1.33 1.84 -10.60
N ILE A 100 -1.23 1.61 -9.29
CA ILE A 100 -1.59 2.60 -8.27
C ILE A 100 -0.32 3.19 -7.69
N ASP A 101 -0.04 4.44 -8.04
CA ASP A 101 1.15 5.16 -7.60
C ASP A 101 0.83 6.62 -7.23
N SER A 102 1.84 7.48 -7.21
CA SER A 102 1.70 8.91 -6.93
C SER A 102 0.76 9.68 -7.87
N ASN A 103 0.28 9.08 -8.97
CA ASN A 103 -0.80 9.64 -9.79
C ASN A 103 -2.16 9.62 -9.05
N PHE A 104 -2.27 8.87 -7.96
CA PHE A 104 -3.35 8.97 -6.97
C PHE A 104 -2.82 9.76 -5.76
N PRO A 105 -2.82 11.10 -5.80
CA PRO A 105 -2.03 11.91 -4.87
C PRO A 105 -2.54 11.87 -3.42
N GLN A 106 -3.73 11.32 -3.17
CA GLN A 106 -4.30 11.13 -1.84
C GLN A 106 -4.59 9.66 -1.57
N LEU A 107 -4.26 9.21 -0.36
CA LEU A 107 -4.46 7.84 0.10
C LEU A 107 -5.90 7.36 -0.10
N THR A 108 -6.90 8.18 0.23
CA THR A 108 -8.32 7.80 0.05
C THR A 108 -8.68 7.51 -1.41
N LYS A 109 -8.11 8.26 -2.37
CA LYS A 109 -8.30 8.02 -3.80
C LYS A 109 -7.58 6.75 -4.26
N ALA A 110 -6.37 6.51 -3.75
CA ALA A 110 -5.61 5.31 -4.05
C ALA A 110 -6.31 4.04 -3.53
N LEU A 111 -6.81 4.07 -2.29
CA LEU A 111 -7.62 2.99 -1.72
C LEU A 111 -8.90 2.74 -2.52
N ALA A 112 -9.61 3.81 -2.89
CA ALA A 112 -10.81 3.69 -3.71
C ALA A 112 -10.52 3.16 -5.13
N ALA A 113 -9.29 3.29 -5.63
CA ALA A 113 -8.88 2.72 -6.92
C ALA A 113 -8.49 1.24 -6.81
N GLY A 114 -7.77 0.86 -5.75
CA GLY A 114 -7.29 -0.52 -5.57
C GLY A 114 -8.33 -1.49 -5.00
N LEU A 115 -9.37 -0.97 -4.38
CA LEU A 115 -10.50 -1.73 -3.85
C LEU A 115 -11.73 -1.59 -4.75
N LYS A 116 -11.56 -1.45 -6.07
CA LYS A 116 -12.68 -1.56 -7.01
C LYS A 116 -12.91 -3.03 -7.33
N ASN A 117 -14.19 -3.41 -7.37
CA ASN A 117 -14.62 -4.67 -7.98
C ASN A 117 -14.64 -4.51 -9.50
#